data_AF-A0A166IBQ6-F1
#
_entry.id   AF-A0A166IBQ6-F1
#
_cell.length_a   1.000
_cell.length_b   1.000
_cell.length_c   1.000
_cell.angle_alpha   90.00
_cell.angle_beta   90.00
_cell.angle_gamma   90.00
#
_symmetry.space_group_name_H-M   'P 1'
#
loop_
_entity.id
_entity.type
_entity.pdbx_description
1 polymer ?
#
loop_
_entity_poly.entity_id
_entity_poly.type
_entity_poly.pdbx_seq_one_letter_code
_entity_poly.pdbx_strand_id
1 'polypeptide(L)'
;MLNRWAQYQTTIGRVGTNLTFNSIIWPVLIPPTNISGLTLDAIRAFLLSDLHSRGKTPKQRLNDALRRWHSDKRAAVINALANPEDEQLIVDAFHQISIHLNHLKSTLS
;
A
#
# COMPACT_ATOMS: atom_id res chain seq x y z
N MET A 1 1.55 15.09 -5.45
CA MET A 1 1.13 14.27 -4.29
C MET A 1 -0.39 14.04 -4.23
N LEU A 2 -1.25 15.04 -4.42
CA LEU A 2 -2.72 14.91 -4.32
C LEU A 2 -3.33 13.80 -5.21
N ASN A 3 -2.93 13.72 -6.49
CA ASN A 3 -3.48 12.73 -7.42
C ASN A 3 -3.19 11.29 -7.00
N ARG A 4 -1.98 11.00 -6.52
CA ARG A 4 -1.60 9.65 -6.07
C ARG A 4 -2.37 9.24 -4.81
N TRP A 5 -2.58 10.18 -3.90
CA TRP A 5 -3.38 9.93 -2.71
C TRP A 5 -4.84 9.62 -3.05
N ALA A 6 -5.45 10.37 -3.99
CA ALA A 6 -6.80 10.09 -4.46
C ALA A 6 -6.94 8.68 -5.07
N GLN A 7 -5.96 8.26 -5.89
CA GLN A 7 -5.90 6.89 -6.42
C GLN A 7 -5.78 5.85 -5.29
N TYR A 8 -4.96 6.13 -4.28
CA TYR A 8 -4.73 5.24 -3.15
C TYR A 8 -5.99 5.03 -2.29
N GLN A 9 -6.91 6.00 -2.26
CA GLN A 9 -8.17 5.86 -1.54
C GLN A 9 -9.19 4.95 -2.25
N THR A 10 -8.97 4.61 -3.52
CA THR A 10 -9.83 3.66 -4.23
C THR A 10 -9.66 2.24 -3.70
N THR A 11 -10.66 1.37 -3.85
CA THR A 11 -10.61 0.00 -3.30
C THR A 11 -9.54 -0.84 -4.00
N ILE A 12 -8.71 -1.55 -3.23
CA ILE A 12 -7.80 -2.57 -3.76
C ILE A 12 -8.64 -3.65 -4.45
N GLY A 13 -8.35 -3.96 -5.71
CA GLY A 13 -9.03 -5.05 -6.44
C GLY A 13 -10.41 -4.73 -7.01
N ARG A 14 -10.87 -3.47 -6.98
CA ARG A 14 -12.09 -3.07 -7.73
C ARG A 14 -11.86 -2.82 -9.22
N VAL A 15 -10.61 -2.80 -9.67
CA VAL A 15 -10.25 -2.47 -11.05
C VAL A 15 -9.75 -3.74 -11.75
N GLY A 16 -10.71 -4.59 -12.13
CA GLY A 16 -10.51 -5.64 -13.12
C GLY A 16 -9.86 -6.93 -12.62
N THR A 17 -10.23 -8.01 -13.29
CA THR A 17 -9.34 -9.15 -13.50
C THR A 17 -8.10 -8.64 -14.25
N ASN A 18 -6.92 -9.20 -13.98
CA ASN A 18 -5.62 -8.80 -14.54
C ASN A 18 -4.82 -7.72 -13.76
N LEU A 19 -4.74 -7.83 -12.43
CA LEU A 19 -3.79 -7.06 -11.64
C LEU A 19 -2.35 -7.51 -11.91
N THR A 20 -1.44 -6.54 -11.98
CA THR A 20 0.01 -6.75 -11.98
C THR A 20 0.62 -5.97 -10.82
N PHE A 21 1.88 -6.26 -10.48
CA PHE A 21 2.59 -5.46 -9.48
C PHE A 21 2.52 -3.95 -9.78
N ASN A 22 2.67 -3.57 -11.05
CA ASN A 22 2.69 -2.17 -11.46
C ASN A 22 1.30 -1.50 -11.44
N SER A 23 0.22 -2.26 -11.57
CA SER A 23 -1.15 -1.73 -11.56
C SER A 23 -1.70 -1.54 -10.14
N ILE A 24 -1.09 -2.18 -9.14
CA ILE A 24 -1.47 -2.03 -7.73
C ILE A 24 -1.06 -0.63 -7.24
N ILE A 25 -2.00 0.05 -6.57
CA ILE A 25 -1.75 1.37 -5.98
C ILE A 25 -1.09 1.20 -4.60
N TRP A 26 0.22 0.97 -4.62
CA TRP A 26 1.08 0.88 -3.44
C TRP A 26 1.12 2.18 -2.62
N PRO A 27 1.39 2.11 -1.29
CA PRO A 27 1.41 3.27 -0.39
C PRO A 27 2.70 4.09 -0.53
N VAL A 28 3.09 4.41 -1.76
CA VAL A 28 4.27 5.20 -2.10
C VAL A 28 3.92 6.20 -3.20
N LEU A 29 4.65 7.31 -3.24
CA LEU A 29 4.39 8.39 -4.19
C LEU A 29 4.74 7.99 -5.63
N ILE A 30 5.93 7.40 -5.81
CA ILE A 30 6.42 6.91 -7.09
C ILE A 30 6.04 5.43 -7.17
N PRO A 31 5.26 4.99 -8.19
CA PRO A 31 4.94 3.59 -8.37
C PRO A 31 6.22 2.74 -8.44
N PRO A 32 6.39 1.75 -7.55
CA PRO A 32 7.53 0.87 -7.57
C PRO A 32 7.40 -0.12 -8.72
N THR A 33 8.53 -0.51 -9.30
CA THR A 33 8.61 -1.58 -10.31
C THR A 33 8.91 -2.95 -9.68
N ASN A 34 9.36 -2.96 -8.42
CA ASN A 34 9.62 -4.16 -7.62
C ASN A 34 9.58 -3.82 -6.11
N ILE A 35 9.73 -4.85 -5.28
CA ILE A 35 9.64 -4.78 -3.83
C ILE A 35 10.63 -3.77 -3.19
N SER A 36 11.83 -3.58 -3.76
CA SER A 36 12.83 -2.65 -3.20
C SER A 36 12.35 -1.19 -3.17
N GLY A 37 11.36 -0.82 -4.00
CA GLY A 37 10.75 0.51 -4.00
C GLY A 37 9.78 0.76 -2.84
N LEU A 38 9.40 -0.28 -2.08
CA LEU A 38 8.48 -0.21 -0.95
C LEU A 38 9.22 0.10 0.37
N THR A 39 10.12 1.08 0.37
CA THR A 39 10.94 1.37 1.55
C THR A 39 10.14 2.02 2.68
N LEU A 40 10.64 1.88 3.92
CA LEU A 40 10.07 2.55 5.09
C LEU A 40 9.93 4.06 4.87
N ASP A 41 10.96 4.71 4.33
CA ASP A 41 10.94 6.16 4.09
C ASP A 41 9.95 6.58 3.03
N ALA A 42 9.84 5.83 1.92
CA ALA A 42 8.85 6.12 0.88
C ALA A 42 7.42 5.98 1.41
N ILE A 43 7.15 4.94 2.20
CA ILE A 43 5.84 4.70 2.83
C ILE A 43 5.54 5.77 3.87
N ARG A 44 6.51 6.12 4.72
CA ARG A 44 6.38 7.18 5.73
C ARG A 44 6.07 8.52 5.09
N ALA A 45 6.87 8.93 4.10
CA ALA A 45 6.69 10.18 3.37
C ALA A 45 5.33 10.23 2.68
N PHE A 46 4.87 9.10 2.13
CA PHE A 46 3.56 9.02 1.53
C PHE A 46 2.43 9.11 2.56
N LEU A 47 2.41 8.27 3.61
CA LEU A 47 1.28 8.19 4.54
C LEU A 47 1.19 9.37 5.50
N LEU A 48 2.33 9.90 5.96
CA LEU A 48 2.38 10.92 7.01
C LEU A 48 2.44 12.35 6.47
N SER A 49 2.55 12.54 5.15
CA SER A 49 2.52 13.88 4.55
C SER A 49 1.23 14.64 4.87
N ASP A 50 1.36 15.92 5.22
CA ASP A 50 0.23 16.84 5.44
C ASP A 50 -0.24 17.52 4.14
N LEU A 51 0.42 17.22 3.01
CA LEU A 51 0.04 17.73 1.69
C LEU A 51 -1.21 17.06 1.12
N HIS A 52 -1.69 15.98 1.74
CA HIS A 52 -2.98 15.35 1.46
C HIS A 52 -3.75 15.11 2.76
N SER A 53 -5.04 14.78 2.65
CA SER A 53 -5.88 14.41 3.81
C SER A 53 -5.86 15.39 4.99
N ARG A 54 -6.06 16.68 4.72
CA ARG A 54 -6.05 17.77 5.73
C ARG A 54 -7.02 17.58 6.91
N GLY A 55 -7.97 16.64 6.82
CA GLY A 55 -8.91 16.30 7.89
C GLY A 55 -8.61 15.01 8.67
N LYS A 56 -7.50 14.32 8.38
CA LYS A 56 -7.10 13.10 9.11
C LYS A 56 -5.75 13.30 9.78
N THR A 57 -5.61 12.82 11.01
CA THR A 57 -4.30 12.81 11.70
C THR A 57 -3.36 11.77 11.08
N PRO A 58 -2.04 11.92 11.21
CA PRO A 58 -1.06 10.91 10.80
C PRO A 58 -1.39 9.51 11.34
N LYS A 59 -1.85 9.42 12.60
CA LYS A 59 -2.29 8.17 13.25
C LYS A 59 -3.51 7.55 12.57
N GLN A 60 -4.51 8.36 12.20
CA GLN A 60 -5.68 7.86 11.45
C GLN A 60 -5.28 7.34 10.06
N ARG A 61 -4.40 8.06 9.35
CA ARG A 61 -3.89 7.62 8.03
C ARG A 61 -3.12 6.30 8.13
N LEU A 62 -2.33 6.12 9.18
CA LEU A 62 -1.62 4.86 9.44
C LEU A 62 -2.60 3.71 9.75
N ASN A 63 -3.60 3.94 10.60
CA ASN A 63 -4.61 2.93 10.90
C ASN A 63 -5.42 2.51 9.66
N ASP A 64 -5.69 3.44 8.75
CA ASP A 64 -6.32 3.14 7.45
C ASP A 64 -5.40 2.27 6.60
N ALA A 65 -4.10 2.57 6.54
CA ALA A 65 -3.13 1.78 5.80
C ALA A 65 -2.99 0.36 6.37
N LEU A 66 -2.93 0.22 7.70
CA LEU A 66 -2.89 -1.09 8.37
C LEU A 66 -4.10 -1.96 8.01
N ARG A 67 -5.31 -1.39 7.97
CA ARG A 67 -6.52 -2.10 7.55
C ARG A 67 -6.51 -2.46 6.06
N ARG A 68 -5.95 -1.59 5.23
CA ARG A 68 -5.89 -1.76 3.77
C ARG A 68 -4.91 -2.86 3.36
N TRP A 69 -3.76 -2.94 4.01
CA TRP A 69 -2.68 -3.88 3.69
C TRP A 69 -2.63 -5.08 4.64
N HIS A 70 -3.71 -5.31 5.39
CA HIS A 70 -3.83 -6.50 6.23
C HIS A 70 -3.89 -7.78 5.38
N SER A 71 -3.47 -8.90 5.97
CA SER A 71 -3.32 -10.18 5.27
C SER A 71 -4.62 -10.73 4.66
N ASP A 72 -5.77 -10.34 5.20
CA ASP A 72 -7.09 -10.67 4.66
C ASP A 72 -7.31 -10.09 3.24
N LYS A 73 -6.71 -8.94 2.92
CA LYS A 73 -6.80 -8.33 1.59
C LYS A 73 -5.86 -8.95 0.57
N ARG A 74 -4.81 -9.65 1.02
CA ARG A 74 -3.83 -10.28 0.15
C ARG A 74 -4.46 -11.33 -0.75
N ALA A 75 -5.30 -12.21 -0.20
CA ALA A 75 -5.96 -13.27 -0.96
C ALA A 75 -6.82 -12.70 -2.11
N ALA A 76 -7.53 -11.60 -1.86
CA ALA A 76 -8.32 -10.93 -2.89
C ALA A 76 -7.45 -10.34 -4.02
N VAL A 77 -6.25 -9.83 -3.70
CA VAL A 77 -5.30 -9.35 -4.71
C VAL A 77 -4.73 -10.50 -5.54
N ILE A 78 -4.31 -11.59 -4.88
CA ILE A 78 -3.77 -12.78 -5.54
C ILE A 78 -4.79 -13.35 -6.53
N ASN A 79 -6.04 -13.51 -6.11
CA ASN A 79 -7.12 -14.01 -6.98
C ASN A 79 -7.42 -13.13 -8.19
N ALA A 80 -7.01 -11.87 -8.16
CA ALA A 80 -7.21 -10.92 -9.25
C ALA A 80 -5.98 -10.75 -10.16
N LEU A 81 -4.89 -11.48 -9.92
CA LEU A 81 -3.66 -11.36 -10.69
C LEU A 81 -3.84 -11.75 -12.17
N ALA A 82 -3.15 -11.03 -13.03
CA ALA A 82 -3.01 -11.34 -14.45
C ALA A 82 -2.15 -12.59 -14.67
N ASN A 83 -1.08 -12.71 -13.88
CA ASN A 83 -0.15 -13.83 -13.92
C ASN A 83 -0.06 -14.47 -12.52
N PRO A 84 -0.42 -15.75 -12.34
CA PRO A 84 -0.25 -16.47 -11.08
C PRO A 84 1.20 -16.53 -10.59
N GLU A 85 2.20 -16.48 -11.49
CA GLU A 85 3.62 -16.51 -11.10
C GLU A 85 4.05 -15.28 -10.28
N ASP A 86 3.31 -14.17 -10.38
CA ASP A 86 3.55 -12.96 -9.57
C ASP A 86 3.07 -13.11 -8.12
N GLU A 87 2.43 -14.23 -7.74
CA GLU A 87 1.88 -14.43 -6.40
C GLU A 87 2.92 -14.20 -5.31
N GLN A 88 4.11 -14.80 -5.43
CA GLN A 88 5.16 -14.67 -4.43
C GLN A 88 5.63 -13.21 -4.29
N LEU A 89 5.74 -12.49 -5.42
CA LEU A 89 6.08 -11.07 -5.45
C LEU A 89 5.06 -10.23 -4.66
N ILE A 90 3.76 -10.54 -4.78
CA ILE A 90 2.70 -9.88 -4.02
C ILE A 90 2.76 -10.25 -2.54
N VAL A 91 3.01 -11.52 -2.22
CA VAL A 91 3.15 -11.99 -0.83
C VAL A 91 4.26 -11.23 -0.11
N ASP A 92 5.42 -11.12 -0.74
CA ASP A 92 6.59 -10.43 -0.19
C ASP A 92 6.34 -8.92 -0.05
N ALA A 93 5.67 -8.30 -1.03
CA ALA A 93 5.29 -6.89 -0.97
C ALA A 93 4.34 -6.59 0.19
N PHE A 94 3.31 -7.42 0.39
CA PHE A 94 2.39 -7.30 1.53
C PHE A 94 3.12 -7.50 2.86
N HIS A 95 4.05 -8.44 2.91
CA HIS A 95 4.85 -8.69 4.10
C HIS A 95 5.73 -7.47 4.44
N GLN A 96 6.45 -6.93 3.46
CA GLN A 96 7.30 -5.75 3.64
C GLN A 96 6.51 -4.52 4.09
N ILE A 97 5.36 -4.25 3.46
CA ILE A 97 4.48 -3.16 3.88
C ILE A 97 4.02 -3.38 5.32
N SER A 98 3.61 -4.61 5.68
CA SER A 98 3.17 -4.92 7.04
C SER A 98 4.25 -4.66 8.08
N ILE A 99 5.51 -5.03 7.80
CA ILE A 99 6.66 -4.71 8.65
C ILE A 99 6.79 -3.20 8.84
N HIS A 100 6.80 -2.43 7.74
CA HIS A 100 6.98 -0.98 7.79
C HIS A 100 5.84 -0.27 8.51
N LEU A 101 4.58 -0.67 8.28
CA LEU A 101 3.43 -0.08 8.97
C LEU A 101 3.45 -0.36 10.48
N ASN A 102 3.85 -1.56 10.89
CA ASN A 102 3.99 -1.89 12.31
C ASN A 102 5.13 -1.11 12.97
N HIS A 103 6.25 -0.94 12.27
CA HIS A 103 7.33 -0.07 12.73
C HIS A 103 6.84 1.37 12.94
N LEU A 104 6.17 1.96 11.94
CA LEU A 104 5.59 3.30 12.07
C LEU A 104 4.58 3.40 13.21
N LYS A 105 3.78 2.35 13.44
CA LYS A 105 2.80 2.30 14.53
C LYS A 105 3.50 2.39 15.90
N SER A 106 4.59 1.64 16.07
CA SER A 106 5.37 1.69 17.31
C SER A 106 5.99 3.07 17.56
N THR A 107 6.41 3.79 16.51
CA THR A 107 7.00 5.13 16.65
C THR A 107 5.99 6.26 16.91
N LEU A 108 4.70 6.03 16.60
CA LEU A 108 3.61 7.00 16.77
C LEU A 108 2.70 6.69 17.98
N SER A 109 3.06 5.68 18.78
CA SER A 109 2.35 5.28 20.00
C SER A 109 2.88 6.05 21.19
#